data_AF-A0A062VM43-F1
#
_entry.id   AF-A0A062VM43-F1
#
_cell.length_a   1.000
_cell.length_b   1.000
_cell.length_c   1.000
_cell.angle_alpha   90.00
_cell.angle_beta   90.00
_cell.angle_gamma   90.00
#
_symmetry.space_group_name_H-M   'P 1'
#
loop_
_entity.id
_entity.type
_entity.pdbx_description
1 polymer ?
#
loop_
_entity_poly.entity_id
_entity_poly.type
_entity_poly.pdbx_seq_one_letter_code
_entity_poly.pdbx_strand_id
1 'polypeptide(L)'
;MTIPIVESPLTILYETLIDLAASADRQAARAAEFDDTTASSALFILADELRTMAQRVKGTRPDDVAFELLDSGQWHVATSMLRFDFLERATRTTEARNES
;
A
#
# COMPACT_ATOMS: atom_id res chain seq x y z
N MET A 1 21.99 27.52 -16.82
CA MET A 1 21.62 27.46 -15.39
C MET A 1 20.28 26.73 -15.33
N THR A 2 20.31 25.43 -15.05
CA THR A 2 19.13 24.58 -14.95
C THR A 2 18.53 24.80 -13.57
N ILE A 3 17.34 25.38 -13.50
CA ILE A 3 16.59 25.53 -12.25
C ILE A 3 16.16 24.12 -11.84
N PRO A 4 16.47 23.64 -10.62
CA PRO A 4 15.91 22.39 -10.15
C PRO A 4 14.39 22.56 -10.10
N ILE A 5 13.67 21.68 -10.81
CA ILE A 5 12.22 21.58 -10.69
C ILE A 5 12.00 21.03 -9.28
N VAL A 6 11.80 21.92 -8.31
CA VAL A 6 11.33 21.53 -6.99
C VAL A 6 9.88 21.13 -7.19
N GLU A 7 9.63 19.82 -7.23
CA GLU A 7 8.28 19.27 -7.31
C GLU A 7 7.41 19.90 -6.22
N SER A 8 6.20 20.28 -6.60
CA SER A 8 5.25 20.83 -5.64
C SER A 8 4.97 19.78 -4.56
N PRO A 9 4.85 20.15 -3.27
CA PRO A 9 4.42 19.24 -2.22
C PRO A 9 3.11 18.48 -2.55
N LEU A 10 2.26 19.07 -3.40
CA LEU A 10 1.05 18.44 -3.94
C LEU A 10 1.35 17.24 -4.84
N THR A 11 2.36 17.38 -5.70
CA THR A 11 2.83 16.31 -6.60
C THR A 11 3.39 15.15 -5.79
N ILE A 12 4.22 15.45 -4.79
CA ILE A 12 4.83 14.42 -3.93
C ILE A 12 3.75 13.63 -3.17
N LEU A 13 2.77 14.31 -2.58
CA LEU A 13 1.70 13.62 -1.84
C LEU A 13 0.82 12.78 -2.78
N TYR A 14 0.48 13.32 -3.95
CA TYR A 14 -0.27 12.58 -4.98
C TYR A 14 0.44 11.27 -5.34
N GLU A 15 1.72 11.34 -5.68
CA GLU A 15 2.52 10.16 -6.06
C GLU A 15 2.64 9.17 -4.91
N THR A 16 2.87 9.67 -3.69
CA THR A 16 2.97 8.82 -2.49
C THR A 16 1.68 8.04 -2.24
N LEU A 17 0.51 8.68 -2.39
CA LEU A 17 -0.79 8.00 -2.22
C LEU A 17 -1.03 6.94 -3.31
N ILE A 18 -0.63 7.21 -4.56
CA ILE A 18 -0.73 6.25 -5.67
C ILE A 18 0.19 5.05 -5.45
N ASP A 19 1.44 5.28 -5.04
CA ASP A 19 2.40 4.23 -4.75
C ASP A 19 1.95 3.34 -3.59
N LEU A 20 1.38 3.97 -2.55
CA LEU A 20 0.82 3.27 -1.41
C LEU A 20 -0.40 2.43 -1.82
N ALA A 21 -1.29 2.95 -2.68
CA ALA A 21 -2.42 2.20 -3.22
C ALA A 21 -1.95 0.96 -4.02
N ALA A 22 -0.94 1.13 -4.88
CA ALA A 22 -0.35 0.01 -5.61
C ALA A 22 0.29 -1.03 -4.68
N SER A 23 0.86 -0.59 -3.56
CA SER A 23 1.38 -1.49 -2.54
C SER A 23 0.27 -2.24 -1.81
N ALA A 24 -0.83 -1.57 -1.47
CA ALA A 24 -2.01 -2.18 -0.88
C ALA A 24 -2.61 -3.26 -1.79
N ASP A 25 -2.75 -3.00 -3.10
CA ASP A 25 -3.19 -4.01 -4.09
C ASP A 25 -2.28 -5.25 -4.09
N ARG A 26 -0.95 -5.05 -4.06
CA ARG A 26 0.00 -6.18 -4.02
C ARG A 26 -0.19 -7.02 -2.76
N GLN A 27 -0.39 -6.38 -1.60
CA GLN A 27 -0.66 -7.12 -0.37
C GLN A 27 -2.05 -7.77 -0.40
N ALA A 28 -3.05 -7.17 -1.03
CA ALA A 28 -4.37 -7.75 -1.20
C ALA A 28 -4.34 -9.04 -2.04
N ALA A 29 -3.55 -9.03 -3.12
CA ALA A 29 -3.32 -10.22 -3.95
C ALA A 29 -2.62 -11.33 -3.14
N ARG A 30 -1.54 -11.00 -2.40
CA ARG A 30 -0.86 -11.95 -1.51
C ARG A 30 -1.80 -12.51 -0.43
N ALA A 31 -2.66 -11.68 0.15
CA ALA A 31 -3.65 -12.14 1.11
C ALA A 31 -4.59 -13.20 0.52
N ALA A 32 -5.01 -13.02 -0.73
CA ALA A 32 -5.84 -13.99 -1.44
C ALA A 32 -5.09 -15.31 -1.72
N GLU A 33 -3.79 -15.26 -2.00
CA GLU A 33 -2.95 -16.47 -2.15
C GLU A 33 -2.87 -17.30 -0.86
N PHE A 34 -3.06 -16.68 0.30
CA PHE A 34 -3.12 -17.34 1.62
C PHE A 34 -4.56 -17.57 2.11
N ASP A 35 -5.56 -17.53 1.23
CA ASP A 35 -6.99 -17.68 1.54
C ASP A 35 -7.53 -16.67 2.60
N ASP A 36 -6.82 -15.57 2.87
CA ASP A 36 -7.27 -14.50 3.76
C ASP A 36 -8.11 -13.48 2.98
N THR A 37 -9.32 -13.88 2.62
CA THR A 37 -10.28 -13.05 1.86
C THR A 37 -10.66 -11.77 2.60
N THR A 38 -10.64 -11.79 3.94
CA THR A 38 -10.97 -10.63 4.78
C THR A 38 -9.88 -9.57 4.66
N ALA A 39 -8.61 -9.96 4.83
CA ALA A 39 -7.49 -9.04 4.66
C ALA A 39 -7.37 -8.57 3.20
N SER A 40 -7.59 -9.46 2.23
CA SER A 40 -7.60 -9.10 0.81
C SER A 40 -8.62 -7.99 0.50
N SER A 41 -9.87 -8.19 0.94
CA SER A 41 -10.94 -7.20 0.71
C SER A 41 -10.64 -5.87 1.39
N ALA A 42 -10.15 -5.88 2.64
CA ALA A 42 -9.81 -4.66 3.37
C ALA A 42 -8.68 -3.87 2.68
N LEU A 43 -7.67 -4.56 2.14
CA LEU A 43 -6.55 -3.92 1.45
C LEU A 43 -6.96 -3.34 0.08
N PHE A 44 -7.88 -3.99 -0.64
CA PHE A 44 -8.44 -3.40 -1.87
C PHE A 44 -9.28 -2.15 -1.59
N ILE A 45 -10.08 -2.15 -0.51
CA ILE A 45 -10.83 -0.96 -0.08
C ILE A 45 -9.86 0.18 0.24
N LEU A 46 -8.81 -0.10 1.03
CA LEU A 46 -7.78 0.89 1.33
C LEU A 46 -7.11 1.43 0.06
N ALA A 47 -6.80 0.57 -0.92
CA ALA A 47 -6.20 1.00 -2.18
C ALA A 47 -7.12 1.95 -2.97
N ASP A 48 -8.43 1.71 -2.96
CA ASP A 48 -9.42 2.58 -3.60
C ASP A 48 -9.56 3.93 -2.88
N GLU A 49 -9.59 3.93 -1.55
CA GLU A 49 -9.60 5.13 -0.72
C GLU A 49 -8.36 6.01 -1.00
N LEU A 50 -7.18 5.39 -1.08
CA LEU A 50 -5.92 6.07 -1.39
C LEU A 50 -5.92 6.68 -2.80
N ARG A 51 -6.42 5.96 -3.82
CA ARG A 51 -6.57 6.51 -5.18
C ARG A 51 -7.53 7.68 -5.23
N THR A 52 -8.65 7.55 -4.53
CA THR A 52 -9.67 8.61 -4.43
C THR A 52 -9.08 9.87 -3.79
N MET A 53 -8.33 9.70 -2.70
CA MET A 53 -7.65 10.81 -2.04
C MET A 53 -6.55 11.42 -2.93
N ALA A 54 -5.79 10.60 -3.65
CA ALA A 54 -4.79 11.08 -4.60
C ALA A 54 -5.42 12.02 -5.63
N GLN A 55 -6.53 11.62 -6.26
CA GLN A 55 -7.22 12.48 -7.22
C GLN A 55 -7.76 13.78 -6.58
N ARG A 56 -8.17 13.73 -5.30
CA ARG A 56 -8.60 14.92 -4.56
C ARG A 56 -7.44 15.91 -4.33
N VAL A 57 -6.29 15.44 -3.86
CA VAL A 57 -5.12 16.32 -3.59
C VAL A 57 -4.43 16.83 -4.85
N LYS A 58 -4.69 16.20 -6.01
CA LYS A 58 -4.26 16.71 -7.31
C LYS A 58 -4.96 18.02 -7.70
N GLY A 59 -6.22 18.20 -7.31
CA GLY A 59 -7.04 19.37 -7.65
C GLY A 59 -7.24 20.36 -6.51
N THR A 60 -6.92 19.98 -5.27
CA THR A 60 -7.17 20.78 -4.07
C THR A 60 -5.99 20.72 -3.10
N ARG A 61 -5.87 21.74 -2.24
CA ARG A 61 -4.88 21.71 -1.16
C ARG A 61 -5.17 20.53 -0.21
N PRO A 62 -4.16 19.72 0.16
CA PRO A 62 -4.30 18.65 1.12
C PRO A 62 -4.83 19.17 2.44
N ASP A 63 -5.76 18.41 3.01
CA ASP A 63 -6.28 18.61 4.35
C ASP A 63 -5.78 17.51 5.28
N ASP A 64 -6.08 17.64 6.58
CA ASP A 64 -5.64 16.70 7.60
C ASP A 64 -6.11 15.27 7.30
N VAL A 65 -7.29 15.10 6.68
CA VAL A 65 -7.82 13.80 6.26
C VAL A 65 -6.89 13.08 5.27
N ALA A 66 -6.26 13.82 4.35
CA ALA A 66 -5.31 13.23 3.42
C ALA A 66 -4.05 12.69 4.13
N PHE A 67 -3.59 13.40 5.17
CA PHE A 67 -2.42 12.98 5.96
C PHE A 67 -2.74 11.83 6.93
N GLU A 68 -3.92 11.83 7.54
CA GLU A 68 -4.40 10.72 8.37
C GLU A 68 -4.59 9.43 7.56
N LEU A 69 -5.14 9.54 6.34
CA LEU A 69 -5.24 8.41 5.43
C LEU A 69 -3.86 7.90 5.00
N LEU A 70 -2.92 8.81 4.75
CA LEU A 70 -1.54 8.44 4.43
C LEU A 70 -0.88 7.66 5.58
N ASP A 71 -0.95 8.17 6.80
CA ASP A 71 -0.32 7.55 7.97
C ASP A 71 -0.93 6.18 8.30
N SER A 72 -2.26 6.11 8.38
CA SER A 72 -2.98 4.86 8.60
C SER A 72 -2.74 3.85 7.47
N GLY A 73 -2.77 4.31 6.21
CA GLY A 73 -2.49 3.47 5.05
C GLY A 73 -1.08 2.90 5.06
N GLN A 74 -0.08 3.70 5.42
CA GLN A 74 1.32 3.24 5.55
C GLN A 74 1.43 2.14 6.61
N TRP A 75 0.80 2.35 7.77
CA TRP A 75 0.79 1.36 8.83
C TRP A 75 0.12 0.05 8.41
N HIS A 76 -1.05 0.10 7.78
CA HIS A 76 -1.77 -1.08 7.30
C HIS A 76 -1.00 -1.86 6.25
N VAL A 77 -0.41 -1.17 5.26
CA VAL A 77 0.37 -1.80 4.19
C VAL A 77 1.65 -2.42 4.75
N ALA A 78 2.38 -1.72 5.62
CA ALA A 78 3.62 -2.23 6.21
C ALA A 78 3.37 -3.46 7.10
N THR A 79 2.32 -3.42 7.92
CA THR A 79 1.93 -4.55 8.78
C THR A 79 1.53 -5.76 7.94
N SER A 80 0.77 -5.55 6.87
CA SER A 80 0.36 -6.62 5.95
C SER A 80 1.56 -7.22 5.23
N MET A 81 2.48 -6.38 4.75
CA MET A 81 3.71 -6.84 4.08
C MET A 81 4.54 -7.74 5.00
N LEU A 82 4.78 -7.30 6.24
CA LEU A 82 5.52 -8.11 7.23
C LEU A 82 4.82 -9.44 7.54
N ARG A 83 3.48 -9.41 7.66
CA ARG A 83 2.67 -10.60 7.91
C ARG A 83 2.78 -11.61 6.75
N PHE A 84 2.61 -11.16 5.52
CA PHE A 84 2.64 -12.04 4.35
C PHE A 84 4.05 -12.52 4.02
N ASP A 85 5.09 -11.70 4.27
CA ASP A 85 6.49 -12.13 4.17
C ASP A 85 6.79 -13.29 5.14
N PHE A 86 6.23 -13.23 6.34
CA PHE A 86 6.37 -14.31 7.32
C PHE A 86 5.68 -15.60 6.86
N LEU A 87 4.44 -15.52 6.36
CA LEU A 87 3.70 -16.68 5.85
C LEU A 87 4.38 -17.33 4.64
N GLU A 88 4.92 -16.52 3.73
CA GLU A 88 5.66 -17.00 2.56
C GLU A 88 6.92 -17.77 2.95
N ARG A 89 7.69 -17.26 3.94
CA ARG A 89 8.88 -17.96 4.47
C ARG A 89 8.53 -19.27 5.16
N ALA A 90 7.43 -19.31 5.90
CA ALA A 90 6.97 -20.51 6.61
C ALA A 90 6.55 -21.62 5.62
N THR A 91 5.87 -21.23 4.54
CA THR A 91 5.43 -22.16 3.48
C THR A 91 6.62 -22.77 2.76
N ARG A 92 7.58 -21.95 2.30
CA ARG A 92 8.82 -22.43 1.65
C ARG A 92 9.65 -23.38 2.51
N THR A 93 9.71 -23.11 3.82
CA THR A 93 10.45 -23.97 4.76
C THR A 93 9.79 -25.35 4.89
N THR A 94 8.45 -25.39 4.83
CA THR A 94 7.69 -26.64 4.89
C THR A 94 7.87 -27.46 3.61
N GLU A 95 7.80 -26.82 2.45
CA GLU A 95 8.04 -27.45 1.14
C GLU A 95 9.43 -28.09 1.07
N ALA A 96 10.48 -27.35 1.43
CA ALA A 96 11.85 -27.85 1.41
C ALA A 96 12.08 -29.08 2.33
N ARG A 97 11.32 -29.19 3.43
CA ARG A 97 11.38 -30.35 4.34
C ARG A 97 10.65 -31.57 3.78
N ASN A 98 9.62 -31.38 2.98
CA ASN A 98 8.84 -32.47 2.40
C ASN A 98 9.51 -33.06 1.14
N GLU A 99 10.45 -32.33 0.54
CA GLU A 99 11.27 -32.76 -0.61
C GLU A 99 12.59 -33.45 -0.21
N SER A 100 12.91 -33.51 1.09
CA SER A 100 14.12 -34.17 1.66
C SER A 100 13.82 -35.54 2.25
#